data_AF-A0A352B7E8-F1
#
_entry.id   AF-A0A352B7E8-F1
#
_cell.length_a   1.000
_cell.length_b   1.000
_cell.length_c   1.000
_cell.angle_alpha   90.00
_cell.angle_beta   90.00
_cell.angle_gamma   90.00
#
_symmetry.space_group_name_H-M   'P 1'
#
loop_
_entity.id
_entity.type
_entity.pdbx_description
1 polymer ?
#
loop_
_entity_poly.entity_id
_entity_poly.type
_entity_poly.pdbx_seq_one_letter_code
_entity_poly.pdbx_strand_id
1 'polypeptide(L)' 'MGVAKAGRLVGWLHLADRPRPETARVLAALRDLGVATELLSGDRPQAVAALVRELGIAAGEGGLLPADKVARVRARVAAG' A
#
# COMPACT_ATOMS: atom_id res chain seq x y z
N MET A 1 -17.50 -1.52 2.86
CA MET A 1 -18.56 -1.86 3.84
C MET A 1 -19.90 -1.87 3.12
N GLY A 2 -20.70 -2.93 3.25
CA GLY A 2 -22.05 -2.97 2.68
C GLY A 2 -23.04 -2.24 3.59
N VAL A 3 -23.97 -1.49 3.02
CA VAL A 3 -25.06 -0.83 3.75
C VAL A 3 -26.36 -1.57 3.42
N ALA A 4 -27.11 -1.98 4.43
CA ALA A 4 -28.39 -2.67 4.27
C ALA A 4 -29.52 -1.93 4.98
N LYS A 5 -30.71 -1.96 4.39
CA LYS A 5 -31.96 -1.45 4.99
C LYS A 5 -32.99 -2.56 4.96
N ALA A 6 -33.53 -2.91 6.14
CA ALA A 6 -34.49 -4.01 6.31
C ALA A 6 -34.00 -5.33 5.65
N GLY A 7 -32.73 -5.70 5.88
CA GLY A 7 -32.14 -6.92 5.32
C GLY A 7 -31.78 -6.87 3.82
N ARG A 8 -32.14 -5.79 3.10
CA ARG A 8 -31.78 -5.62 1.68
C ARG A 8 -30.52 -4.77 1.54
N LEU A 9 -29.54 -5.26 0.78
CA LEU A 9 -28.35 -4.46 0.39
C LEU A 9 -28.81 -3.23 -0.40
N VAL A 10 -28.43 -2.03 0.06
CA VAL A 10 -28.77 -0.75 -0.58
C VAL A 10 -27.56 0.01 -1.13
N GLY A 11 -26.34 -0.43 -0.82
CA GLY A 11 -25.13 0.16 -1.40
C GLY A 11 -23.85 -0.26 -0.69
N TRP A 12 -22.75 0.38 -1.07
CA TRP A 12 -21.42 0.16 -0.51
C TRP A 12 -20.76 1.49 -0.17
N LEU A 13 -20.10 1.52 0.98
CA LEU A 13 -19.16 2.58 1.37
C LEU A 13 -17.74 2.06 1.18
N HIS A 14 -16.97 2.76 0.34
CA HIS A 14 -15.55 2.51 0.16
C HIS A 14 -14.77 3.50 1.00
N LEU A 15 -14.11 3.01 2.05
CA LEU A 15 -13.15 3.79 2.82
C LEU A 15 -11.77 3.42 2.31
N ALA A 16 -11.06 4.41 1.79
CA ALA A 16 -9.69 4.30 1.33
C ALA A 16 -8.92 5.53 1.80
N ASP A 17 -7.73 5.29 2.34
CA ASP A 17 -6.80 6.35 2.65
C ASP A 17 -6.29 6.98 1.36
N ARG A 18 -6.28 8.30 1.31
CA ARG A 18 -5.64 9.02 0.20
C ARG A 18 -4.17 9.21 0.50
N PRO A 19 -3.28 8.95 -0.46
CA PRO A 19 -1.90 9.40 -0.37
C PRO A 19 -1.83 10.89 -0.05
N ARG A 20 -0.78 11.28 0.66
CA ARG A 20 -0.49 12.70 0.86
C ARG A 20 -0.21 13.33 -0.51
N PRO A 21 -0.62 14.59 -0.77
CA PRO A 21 -0.44 15.22 -2.08
C PRO A 21 1.01 15.20 -2.59
N GLU A 22 1.97 15.27 -1.68
CA GLU A 22 3.41 15.27 -1.97
C GLU A 22 3.99 13.88 -2.28
N THR A 23 3.27 12.79 -2.00
CA THR A 23 3.82 11.41 -2.07
C THR A 23 4.40 11.08 -3.44
N ALA A 24 3.68 11.39 -4.53
CA ALA A 24 4.16 11.11 -5.88
C ALA A 24 5.46 11.86 -6.20
N ARG A 25 5.58 13.14 -5.77
CA ARG A 25 6.79 13.95 -5.97
C ARG A 25 7.97 13.39 -5.18
N VAL A 26 7.75 12.96 -3.94
CA VAL A 26 8.80 12.38 -3.09
C VAL A 26 9.30 11.05 -3.65
N LEU A 27 8.39 10.17 -4.08
CA LEU A 27 8.76 8.90 -4.72
C LEU A 27 9.54 9.11 -6.01
N ALA A 28 9.18 10.12 -6.81
CA ALA A 28 9.94 10.48 -8.00
C ALA A 28 11.35 10.96 -7.65
N ALA A 29 11.50 11.86 -6.67
CA ALA A 29 12.81 12.34 -6.24
C ALA A 29 13.69 11.21 -5.68
N LEU A 30 13.12 10.26 -4.92
CA LEU A 30 13.84 9.09 -4.43
C LEU A 30 14.32 8.20 -5.58
N ARG A 31 13.47 7.98 -6.59
CA ARG A 31 13.86 7.23 -7.78
C ARG A 31 14.98 7.92 -8.56
N ASP A 32 14.93 9.24 -8.71
CA ASP A 32 15.98 10.01 -9.39
C ASP A 32 17.32 9.96 -8.65
N LEU A 33 17.29 9.77 -7.32
CA LEU A 33 18.46 9.50 -6.49
C LEU A 33 18.94 8.03 -6.54
N GLY A 34 18.28 7.17 -7.33
CA GLY A 34 18.60 5.74 -7.41
C GLY A 34 18.11 4.92 -6.21
N VAL A 35 17.24 5.48 -5.36
CA VAL A 35 16.70 4.79 -4.19
C VAL A 35 15.46 3.99 -4.58
N ALA A 36 15.56 2.66 -4.46
CA ALA A 36 14.43 1.76 -4.65
C ALA A 36 13.41 1.92 -3.50
N THR A 37 12.13 1.89 -3.84
CA THR A 37 11.04 2.00 -2.86
C THR A 37 10.10 0.80 -2.95
N GLU A 38 9.66 0.30 -1.79
CA GLU A 38 8.65 -0.75 -1.67
C GLU A 38 7.59 -0.37 -0.63
N LEU A 39 6.34 -0.79 -0.84
CA LEU A 39 5.23 -0.56 0.08
C LEU A 39 4.86 -1.83 0.85
N LEU A 40 4.96 -1.80 2.18
CA LEU A 40 4.58 -2.92 3.07
C LEU A 40 3.39 -2.52 3.94
N SER A 41 2.22 -3.13 3.73
CA SER A 41 1.01 -2.81 4.51
C SER A 41 0.34 -4.04 5.13
N GLY A 42 -0.37 -3.83 6.23
CA GLY A 42 -1.28 -4.82 6.80
C GLY A 42 -2.66 -4.81 6.13
N ASP A 43 -2.93 -3.81 5.28
CA ASP A 43 -4.18 -3.70 4.53
C ASP A 43 -4.33 -4.84 3.53
N ARG A 44 -5.57 -5.05 3.08
CA ARG A 44 -5.89 -6.09 2.10
C ARG A 44 -5.02 -5.98 0.85
N PRO A 45 -4.47 -7.10 0.32
CA PRO A 45 -3.59 -7.09 -0.85
C PRO A 45 -4.11 -6.29 -2.05
N GLN A 46 -5.44 -6.32 -2.29
CA GLN A 46 -6.06 -5.61 -3.41
C GLN A 46 -5.99 -4.08 -3.26
N ALA A 47 -6.11 -3.57 -2.03
CA ALA A 47 -6.01 -2.14 -1.75
C ALA A 47 -4.57 -1.66 -1.96
N VAL A 48 -3.60 -2.43 -1.47
CA VAL A 48 -2.17 -2.13 -1.64
C VAL A 48 -1.76 -2.17 -3.11
N ALA A 49 -2.21 -3.18 -3.87
CA ALA A 49 -1.92 -3.28 -5.30
C ALA A 49 -2.45 -2.08 -6.10
N ALA A 50 -3.66 -1.58 -5.74
CA ALA A 50 -4.19 -0.37 -6.35
C ALA A 50 -3.32 0.86 -6.05
N LEU A 51 -2.86 1.00 -4.80
CA LEU A 51 -2.03 2.11 -4.36
C LEU A 51 -0.63 2.10 -4.98
N VAL A 52 0.01 0.93 -5.07
CA VAL A 52 1.30 0.73 -5.73
C VAL A 52 1.23 1.20 -7.19
N ARG A 53 0.17 0.83 -7.89
CA ARG A 53 -0.06 1.25 -9.28
C ARG A 53 -0.35 2.75 -9.40
N GLU A 54 -1.15 3.30 -8.51
CA GLU A 54 -1.47 4.74 -8.48
C GLU A 54 -0.21 5.59 -8.26
N LEU A 55 0.68 5.16 -7.38
CA LEU A 55 1.88 5.90 -6.98
C LEU A 55 3.13 5.56 -7.80
N GLY A 56 3.06 4.57 -8.70
CA GLY A 56 4.21 4.13 -9.51
C GLY A 56 5.35 3.54 -8.67
N ILE A 57 5.03 2.86 -7.57
CA ILE A 57 6.01 2.18 -6.72
C ILE A 57 6.39 0.84 -7.38
N ALA A 58 7.66 0.47 -7.33
CA ALA A 58 8.16 -0.72 -8.03
C ALA A 58 7.64 -2.04 -7.45
N ALA A 59 7.45 -2.11 -6.13
CA ALA A 59 6.98 -3.30 -5.43
C ALA A 59 6.09 -2.94 -4.24
N GLY A 60 5.09 -3.76 -3.95
CA GLY A 60 4.36 -3.65 -2.69
C GLY A 60 3.55 -4.87 -2.36
N GLU A 61 3.29 -5.04 -1.07
CA GLU A 61 2.66 -6.23 -0.51
C GLU A 61 1.73 -5.86 0.65
N GLY A 62 0.51 -6.41 0.58
CA GLY A 62 -0.52 -6.25 1.60
C GLY A 62 -0.78 -7.54 2.36
N GLY A 63 -1.57 -7.45 3.43
CA GLY A 63 -1.91 -8.55 4.31
C GLY A 63 -0.79 -8.95 5.26
N LEU A 64 0.24 -8.11 5.41
CA LEU A 64 1.42 -8.41 6.22
C LEU A 64 1.14 -8.25 7.71
N LEU A 65 1.54 -9.24 8.50
CA LEU A 65 1.65 -9.11 9.95
C LEU A 65 2.86 -8.24 10.31
N PRO A 66 2.91 -7.69 11.54
CA PRO A 66 4.07 -6.94 12.01
C PRO A 66 5.39 -7.72 11.88
N ALA A 67 5.38 -9.03 12.16
CA ALA A 67 6.55 -9.89 12.03
C ALA A 67 7.04 -10.01 10.58
N ASP A 68 6.12 -10.10 9.61
CA ASP A 68 6.45 -10.21 8.19
C ASP A 68 7.14 -8.95 7.68
N LYS A 69 6.68 -7.78 8.13
CA LYS A 69 7.33 -6.49 7.80
C LYS A 69 8.76 -6.44 8.32
N VAL A 70 8.99 -6.87 9.56
CA VAL A 70 10.34 -6.94 10.15
C VAL A 70 11.22 -7.92 9.37
N ALA A 71 10.70 -9.09 9.02
CA ALA A 71 11.43 -10.08 8.23
C ALA A 71 11.81 -9.53 6.85
N ARG A 72 10.90 -8.82 6.18
CA ARG A 72 11.15 -8.19 4.88
C ARG A 72 12.25 -7.13 4.96
N VAL A 73 12.19 -6.24 5.96
CA VAL A 73 13.23 -5.22 6.16
C VAL A 73 14.59 -5.87 6.42
N ARG A 74 14.66 -6.89 7.28
CA ARG A 74 15.90 -7.62 7.54
C ARG A 74 16.48 -8.27 6.27
N ALA A 75 15.62 -8.87 5.44
CA ALA A 75 16.04 -9.45 4.17
C ALA A 75 16.59 -8.39 3.21
N ARG A 76 16.01 -7.19 3.15
CA ARG A 76 16.54 -6.06 2.37
C ARG A 76 17.90 -5.60 2.86
N VAL A 77 18.05 -5.40 4.17
CA VAL A 77 19.35 -5.01 4.75
C VAL A 77 20.43 -6.06 4.47
N ALA A 78 20.09 -7.34 4.49
CA ALA A 78 21.03 -8.42 4.17
C ALA A 78 21.40 -8.50 2.69
N ALA A 79 20.56 -8.00 1.78
CA ALA A 79 20.79 -8.04 0.33
C ALA A 79 21.64 -6.87 -0.20
N GLY A 80 21.85 -5.82 0.61
CA GLY A 80 22.50 -4.57 0.19
C GLY A 80 21.59 -3.64 -0.58
#